data_AF-A0A453CGF0-F1
#
_entry.id   AF-A0A453CGF0-F1
#
_cell.length_a   1.000
_cell.length_b   1.000
_cell.length_c   1.000
_cell.angle_alpha   90.00
_cell.angle_beta   90.00
_cell.angle_gamma   90.00
#
_symmetry.space_group_name_H-M   'P 1'
#
loop_
_entity.id
_entity.type
_entity.pdbx_description
1 polymer ?
#
loop_
_entity_poly.entity_id
_entity_poly.type
_entity_poly.pdbx_seq_one_letter_code
_entity_poly.pdbx_strand_id
1 'polypeptide(L)'
;MQALGQGVDMQLGLAIDSPKATLAVKRRLACEMVKYWHQVQESIPELPVSEGWGKKHLLFVKWKYVEAKSAAYYFHGLILDEGNSEKSHGMAIAALEASEEFLKESKRASAAFHATPPTSRSPTPFGTAKYLFDKIPKEASSKVRINQDLYTPERVIGAPPPLPDFSLALTPEDYDLPPLDPLWNKEDGHQ
;
A
#
# COMPACT_ATOMS: atom_id res chain seq x y z
N MET A 1 4.47 12.95 -3.49
CA MET A 1 4.18 11.86 -2.54
C MET A 1 3.14 10.87 -3.05
N GLN A 2 1.89 11.28 -3.33
CA GLN A 2 0.85 10.35 -3.82
C GLN A 2 1.25 9.61 -5.12
N ALA A 3 1.77 10.34 -6.11
CA ALA A 3 2.21 9.74 -7.37
C ALA A 3 3.31 8.68 -7.16
N LEU A 4 4.24 8.91 -6.22
CA LEU A 4 5.28 7.94 -5.87
C LEU A 4 4.68 6.68 -5.24
N GLY A 5 3.71 6.85 -4.32
CA GLY A 5 2.98 5.72 -3.74
C GLY A 5 2.24 4.86 -4.78
N GLN A 6 1.68 5.50 -5.81
CA GLN A 6 1.09 4.80 -6.95
C GLN A 6 2.14 4.12 -7.84
N GLY A 7 3.28 4.76 -8.06
CA GLY A 7 4.40 4.19 -8.81
C GLY A 7 4.96 2.93 -8.16
N VAL A 8 5.11 2.91 -6.82
CA VAL A 8 5.52 1.70 -6.09
C VAL A 8 4.47 0.60 -6.17
N ASP A 9 3.17 0.94 -6.14
CA ASP A 9 2.11 -0.05 -6.33
C ASP A 9 2.22 -0.75 -7.70
N MET A 10 2.53 0.02 -8.76
CA MET A 10 2.79 -0.54 -10.08
C MET A 10 4.03 -1.45 -10.08
N GLN A 11 5.13 -1.02 -9.45
CA GLN A 11 6.34 -1.85 -9.33
C GLN A 11 6.07 -3.14 -8.56
N LEU A 12 5.25 -3.09 -7.50
CA LEU A 12 4.86 -4.25 -6.73
C LEU A 12 3.99 -5.21 -7.56
N GLY A 13 3.03 -4.70 -8.33
CA GLY A 13 2.25 -5.50 -9.28
C GLY A 13 3.14 -6.24 -10.27
N LEU A 14 4.11 -5.53 -10.89
CA LEU A 14 5.08 -6.14 -11.80
C LEU A 14 5.96 -7.17 -11.11
N ALA A 15 6.37 -6.93 -9.86
CA ALA A 15 7.14 -7.88 -9.08
C ALA A 15 6.31 -9.13 -8.74
N ILE A 16 5.02 -8.99 -8.44
CA ILE A 16 4.12 -10.11 -8.17
C ILE A 16 4.06 -11.06 -9.38
N ASP A 17 3.91 -10.51 -10.58
CA ASP A 17 3.82 -11.26 -11.83
C ASP A 17 5.17 -11.81 -12.33
N SER A 18 6.28 -11.32 -11.77
CA SER A 18 7.63 -11.74 -12.15
C SER A 18 8.08 -12.99 -11.38
N PRO A 19 8.45 -14.09 -12.08
CA PRO A 19 9.00 -15.28 -11.42
C PRO A 19 10.40 -15.02 -10.83
N LYS A 20 11.09 -13.95 -11.26
CA LYS A 20 12.42 -13.59 -10.77
C LYS A 20 12.39 -12.76 -9.49
N ALA A 21 11.24 -12.16 -9.14
CA ALA A 21 11.13 -11.31 -7.97
C ALA A 21 10.92 -12.15 -6.71
N THR A 22 11.89 -12.07 -5.79
CA THR A 22 11.83 -12.78 -4.50
C THR A 22 10.78 -12.18 -3.56
N LEU A 23 10.37 -12.93 -2.53
CA LEU A 23 9.50 -12.40 -1.47
C LEU A 23 10.12 -11.16 -0.80
N ALA A 24 11.44 -11.14 -0.62
CA ALA A 24 12.14 -9.99 -0.03
C ALA A 24 11.95 -8.71 -0.86
N VAL A 25 11.99 -8.81 -2.20
CA VAL A 25 11.72 -7.68 -3.10
C VAL A 25 10.27 -7.21 -2.96
N LYS A 26 9.30 -8.14 -2.94
CA LYS A 26 7.87 -7.82 -2.79
C LYS A 26 7.58 -7.15 -1.45
N ARG A 27 8.14 -7.68 -0.35
CA ARG A 27 8.05 -7.07 0.99
C ARG A 27 8.63 -5.67 1.00
N ARG A 28 9.83 -5.47 0.42
CA ARG A 28 10.48 -4.16 0.35
C ARG A 28 9.58 -3.13 -0.33
N LEU A 29 9.12 -3.43 -1.55
CA LEU A 29 8.22 -2.55 -2.31
C LEU A 29 6.93 -2.25 -1.53
N ALA A 30 6.31 -3.26 -0.90
CA ALA A 30 5.12 -3.03 -0.09
C ALA A 30 5.39 -2.12 1.13
N CYS A 31 6.55 -2.26 1.80
CA CYS A 31 6.94 -1.39 2.91
C CYS A 31 7.25 0.05 2.44
N GLU A 32 7.91 0.22 1.29
CA GLU A 32 8.09 1.54 0.66
C GLU A 32 6.73 2.18 0.34
N MET A 33 5.77 1.41 -0.17
CA MET A 33 4.41 1.87 -0.43
C MET A 33 3.72 2.36 0.85
N VAL A 34 3.84 1.63 1.97
CA VAL A 34 3.34 2.07 3.29
C VAL A 34 3.92 3.42 3.69
N LYS A 35 5.24 3.60 3.54
CA LYS A 35 5.91 4.87 3.86
C LYS A 35 5.39 6.03 3.02
N TYR A 36 5.25 5.84 1.70
CA TYR A 36 4.72 6.88 0.82
C TYR A 36 3.31 7.31 1.23
N TRP A 37 2.41 6.36 1.43
CA TRP A 37 1.02 6.65 1.80
C TRP A 37 0.89 7.21 3.21
N HIS A 38 1.73 6.80 4.15
CA HIS A 38 1.81 7.43 5.45
C HIS A 38 2.19 8.91 5.34
N GLN A 39 3.25 9.23 4.60
CA GLN A 39 3.65 10.62 4.37
C GLN A 39 2.55 11.43 3.66
N VAL A 40 1.81 10.84 2.72
CA VAL A 40 0.63 11.49 2.11
C VAL A 40 -0.43 11.78 3.16
N GLN A 41 -0.77 10.82 4.02
CA GLN A 41 -1.78 10.99 5.07
C GLN A 41 -1.40 12.12 6.03
N GLU A 42 -0.14 12.17 6.49
CA GLU A 42 0.35 13.23 7.39
C GLU A 42 0.42 14.61 6.71
N SER A 43 0.58 14.63 5.38
CA SER A 43 0.69 15.87 4.61
C SER A 43 -0.65 16.45 4.20
N ILE A 44 -1.78 15.76 4.42
CA ILE A 44 -3.10 16.31 4.13
C ILE A 44 -3.50 17.17 5.34
N PRO A 45 -3.47 18.50 5.21
CA PRO A 45 -3.89 19.38 6.30
C PRO A 45 -5.31 19.04 6.77
N GLU A 46 -5.60 19.31 8.05
CA GLU A 46 -6.96 19.43 8.57
C GLU A 46 -7.63 20.67 7.97
N LEU A 47 -7.74 20.73 6.64
CA LEU A 47 -8.55 21.73 5.97
C LEU A 47 -9.99 21.49 6.39
N PRO A 48 -10.82 22.55 6.50
CA PRO A 48 -12.25 22.38 6.62
C PRO A 48 -12.66 21.53 5.43
N VAL A 49 -12.92 20.25 5.67
CA VAL A 49 -13.26 19.29 4.64
C VAL A 49 -14.64 19.70 4.18
N SER A 50 -14.70 20.65 3.24
CA SER A 50 -15.93 20.98 2.58
C SER A 50 -16.47 19.67 2.00
N GLU A 51 -17.75 19.39 2.28
CA GLU A 51 -18.42 18.21 1.73
C GLU A 51 -18.15 18.14 0.21
N GLY A 52 -17.70 16.97 -0.26
CA GLY A 52 -17.27 16.78 -1.65
C GLY A 52 -15.85 16.20 -1.79
N TRP A 53 -15.03 16.82 -2.64
CA TRP A 53 -13.77 16.26 -3.13
C TRP A 53 -12.72 15.99 -2.04
N GLY A 54 -12.61 16.84 -1.02
CA GLY A 54 -11.64 16.65 0.07
C GLY A 54 -11.92 15.37 0.87
N LYS A 55 -13.19 15.16 1.24
CA LYS A 55 -13.65 13.94 1.95
C LYS A 55 -13.42 12.70 1.11
N LYS A 56 -13.69 12.78 -0.19
CA LYS A 56 -13.45 11.68 -1.12
C LYS A 56 -11.95 11.36 -1.23
N HIS A 57 -11.09 12.38 -1.31
CA HIS A 57 -9.64 12.18 -1.37
C HIS A 57 -9.07 11.57 -0.09
N LEU A 58 -9.55 11.98 1.09
CA LEU A 58 -9.19 11.36 2.36
C LEU A 58 -9.53 9.86 2.40
N LEU A 59 -10.71 9.48 1.90
CA LEU A 59 -11.10 8.07 1.79
C LEU A 59 -10.21 7.29 0.83
N PHE A 60 -9.79 7.91 -0.29
CA PHE A 60 -8.85 7.30 -1.23
C PHE A 60 -7.49 7.04 -0.58
N VAL A 61 -6.95 8.04 0.12
CA VAL A 61 -5.65 7.96 0.80
C VAL A 61 -5.70 6.91 1.90
N LYS A 62 -6.77 6.91 2.71
CA LYS A 62 -7.01 5.87 3.71
C LYS A 62 -7.03 4.48 3.07
N TRP A 63 -7.82 4.28 2.02
CA TRP A 63 -7.90 3.02 1.30
C TRP A 63 -6.52 2.55 0.83
N LYS A 64 -5.79 3.37 0.09
CA LYS A 64 -4.48 2.97 -0.45
C LYS A 64 -3.45 2.73 0.64
N TYR A 65 -3.50 3.48 1.74
CA TYR A 65 -2.62 3.25 2.88
C TYR A 65 -2.85 1.91 3.56
N VAL A 66 -4.10 1.56 3.86
CA VAL A 66 -4.41 0.28 4.52
C VAL A 66 -4.22 -0.90 3.55
N GLU A 67 -4.44 -0.72 2.25
CA GLU A 67 -4.08 -1.72 1.23
C GLU A 67 -2.57 -1.97 1.20
N ALA A 68 -1.76 -0.91 1.33
CA ALA A 68 -0.31 -1.04 1.43
C ALA A 68 0.13 -1.78 2.70
N LYS A 69 -0.51 -1.49 3.83
CA LYS A 69 -0.26 -2.24 5.08
C LYS A 69 -0.59 -3.71 4.91
N SER A 70 -1.74 -4.04 4.29
CA SER A 70 -2.11 -5.42 3.99
C SER A 70 -1.02 -6.13 3.18
N ALA A 71 -0.55 -5.51 2.08
CA ALA A 71 0.53 -6.07 1.27
C ALA A 71 1.83 -6.27 2.07
N ALA A 72 2.23 -5.28 2.87
CA ALA A 72 3.48 -5.31 3.61
C ALA A 72 3.48 -6.42 4.67
N TYR A 73 2.40 -6.51 5.45
CA TYR A 73 2.23 -7.56 6.44
C TYR A 73 2.09 -8.95 5.82
N TYR A 74 1.45 -9.07 4.65
CA TYR A 74 1.35 -10.33 3.94
C TYR A 74 2.72 -10.90 3.58
N PHE A 75 3.53 -10.13 2.82
CA PHE A 75 4.85 -10.58 2.42
C PHE A 75 5.81 -10.69 3.60
N HIS A 76 5.61 -9.89 4.65
CA HIS A 76 6.38 -10.04 5.89
C HIS A 76 6.07 -11.35 6.60
N GLY A 77 4.79 -11.70 6.74
CA GLY A 77 4.34 -12.96 7.34
C GLY A 77 4.86 -14.16 6.57
N LEU A 78 4.81 -14.14 5.23
CA LEU A 78 5.39 -15.20 4.40
C LEU A 78 6.89 -15.42 4.65
N ILE A 79 7.67 -14.34 4.78
CA ILE A 79 9.12 -14.45 5.06
C ILE A 79 9.38 -14.93 6.49
N LEU A 80 8.58 -14.50 7.46
CA LEU A 80 8.72 -14.96 8.85
C LEU A 80 8.39 -16.45 8.99
N ASP A 81 7.44 -16.94 8.19
CA ASP A 81 7.04 -18.35 8.14
C ASP A 81 8.14 -19.25 7.56
N GLU A 82 9.07 -18.71 6.76
CA GLU A 82 10.28 -19.42 6.29
C GLU A 82 11.35 -19.57 7.39
N GLY A 83 11.20 -18.86 8.53
CA GLY A 83 12.11 -18.97 9.67
C GLY A 83 11.93 -20.29 10.44
N ASN A 84 13.00 -20.80 11.04
CA ASN A 84 13.02 -22.14 11.67
C ASN A 84 12.79 -22.12 13.20
N SER A 85 12.14 -21.08 13.74
CA SER A 85 11.93 -20.92 15.19
C SER A 85 10.46 -20.73 15.54
N GLU A 86 10.02 -21.23 16.69
CA GLU A 86 8.64 -21.03 17.17
C GLU A 86 8.28 -19.54 17.25
N LYS A 87 9.22 -18.71 17.71
CA LYS A 87 9.05 -17.25 17.75
C LYS A 87 8.81 -16.65 16.37
N SER A 88 9.52 -17.10 15.33
CA SER A 88 9.30 -16.62 13.97
C SER A 88 7.94 -17.05 13.43
N HIS A 89 7.47 -18.26 13.75
CA HIS A 89 6.13 -18.72 13.37
C HIS A 89 5.02 -17.95 14.09
N GLY A 90 5.17 -17.66 15.38
CA GLY A 90 4.22 -16.81 16.11
C GLY A 90 4.12 -15.40 15.51
N MET A 91 5.26 -14.79 15.14
CA MET A 91 5.27 -13.51 14.43
C MET A 91 4.66 -13.62 13.02
N ALA A 92 4.87 -14.74 12.33
CA ALA A 92 4.29 -14.97 11.01
C ALA A 92 2.75 -15.00 11.06
N ILE A 93 2.19 -15.72 12.04
CA ILE A 93 0.74 -15.77 12.28
C ILE A 93 0.21 -14.36 12.52
N ALA A 94 0.80 -13.62 13.46
CA ALA A 94 0.35 -12.26 13.80
C ALA A 94 0.43 -11.30 12.60
N ALA A 95 1.46 -11.43 11.75
CA ALA A 95 1.57 -10.65 10.52
C ALA A 95 0.49 -11.01 9.50
N LEU A 96 0.20 -12.30 9.30
CA LEU A 96 -0.83 -12.75 8.36
C LEU A 96 -2.25 -12.36 8.82
N GLU A 97 -2.53 -12.43 10.12
CA GLU A 97 -3.78 -11.95 10.70
C GLU A 97 -3.96 -10.44 10.51
N ALA A 98 -2.93 -9.64 10.82
CA ALA A 98 -2.94 -8.20 10.59
C ALA A 98 -3.15 -7.86 9.10
N SER A 99 -2.48 -8.59 8.21
CA SER A 99 -2.66 -8.46 6.76
C SER A 99 -4.12 -8.66 6.33
N GLU A 100 -4.80 -9.67 6.88
CA GLU A 100 -6.20 -9.94 6.59
C GLU A 100 -7.13 -8.85 7.13
N GLU A 101 -6.87 -8.34 8.33
CA GLU A 101 -7.62 -7.23 8.92
C GLU A 101 -7.50 -5.96 8.08
N PHE A 102 -6.27 -5.59 7.68
CA PHE A 102 -6.04 -4.45 6.80
C PHE A 102 -6.69 -4.64 5.43
N LEU A 103 -6.78 -5.87 4.91
CA LEU A 103 -7.49 -6.14 3.66
C LEU A 103 -9.00 -5.90 3.80
N LYS A 104 -9.59 -6.30 4.93
CA LYS A 104 -11.00 -6.04 5.25
C LYS A 104 -11.24 -4.54 5.40
N GLU A 105 -10.33 -3.81 6.04
CA GLU A 105 -10.41 -2.35 6.13
C GLU A 105 -10.27 -1.67 4.76
N SER A 106 -9.33 -2.14 3.92
CA SER A 106 -9.16 -1.66 2.54
C SER A 106 -10.46 -1.76 1.74
N LYS A 107 -11.14 -2.92 1.78
CA LYS A 107 -12.42 -3.12 1.10
C LYS A 107 -13.50 -2.14 1.59
N ARG A 108 -13.58 -1.91 2.90
CA ARG A 108 -14.53 -0.94 3.50
C ARG A 108 -14.21 0.50 3.07
N ALA A 109 -12.93 0.90 3.11
CA ALA A 109 -12.49 2.22 2.69
C ALA A 109 -12.73 2.47 1.19
N SER A 110 -12.47 1.47 0.35
CA SER A 110 -12.77 1.47 -1.09
C SER A 110 -14.26 1.66 -1.35
N ALA A 111 -15.12 0.89 -0.67
CA ALA A 111 -16.56 1.03 -0.81
C ALA A 111 -17.05 2.43 -0.41
N ALA A 112 -16.55 2.97 0.70
CA ALA A 112 -16.88 4.33 1.14
C ALA A 112 -16.41 5.39 0.14
N PHE A 113 -15.19 5.26 -0.41
CA PHE A 113 -14.66 6.14 -1.45
C PHE A 113 -15.58 6.17 -2.69
N HIS A 114 -15.99 5.00 -3.17
CA HIS A 114 -16.83 4.87 -4.36
C HIS A 114 -18.25 5.44 -4.14
N ALA A 115 -18.80 5.27 -2.93
CA ALA A 115 -20.11 5.81 -2.55
C ALA A 115 -20.10 7.33 -2.31
N THR A 116 -18.95 7.94 -2.01
CA THR A 116 -18.84 9.38 -1.74
C THR A 116 -18.92 10.19 -3.04
N PRO A 117 -19.73 11.26 -3.10
CA PRO A 117 -19.79 12.14 -4.26
C PRO A 117 -18.44 12.76 -4.67
N PRO A 118 -18.18 12.90 -5.98
CA PRO A 118 -18.99 12.39 -7.09
C PRO A 118 -18.89 10.86 -7.18
N THR A 119 -20.00 10.14 -7.16
CA THR A 119 -20.03 8.67 -7.09
C THR A 119 -19.22 8.05 -8.23
N SER A 120 -18.40 7.04 -7.93
CA SER A 120 -17.58 6.35 -8.92
C SER A 120 -17.86 4.85 -8.91
N ARG A 121 -17.72 4.21 -10.07
CA ARG A 121 -17.81 2.74 -10.16
C ARG A 121 -16.58 2.11 -9.53
N SER A 122 -16.80 1.05 -8.76
CA SER A 122 -15.70 0.19 -8.29
C SER A 122 -15.07 -0.49 -9.50
N PRO A 123 -13.76 -0.30 -9.76
CA PRO A 123 -13.10 -1.00 -10.85
C PRO A 123 -12.95 -2.49 -10.51
N THR A 124 -12.84 -3.32 -11.54
CA THR A 124 -12.40 -4.71 -11.37
C THR A 124 -10.98 -4.71 -10.78
N PRO A 125 -10.69 -5.45 -9.70
CA PRO A 125 -9.36 -5.51 -9.14
C PRO A 125 -8.32 -5.98 -10.16
N PHE A 126 -7.15 -5.35 -10.17
CA PHE A 126 -6.01 -5.70 -11.01
C PHE A 126 -4.70 -5.55 -10.23
N GLY A 127 -3.59 -6.05 -10.79
CA GLY A 127 -2.26 -5.94 -10.18
C GLY A 127 -2.21 -6.43 -8.73
N THR A 128 -1.57 -5.63 -7.87
CA THR A 128 -1.42 -5.89 -6.44
C THR A 128 -2.76 -6.21 -5.77
N ALA A 129 -3.78 -5.37 -5.95
CA ALA A 129 -5.07 -5.53 -5.27
C ALA A 129 -5.75 -6.87 -5.61
N LYS A 130 -5.71 -7.29 -6.89
CA LYS A 130 -6.24 -8.60 -7.31
C LYS A 130 -5.50 -9.74 -6.61
N TYR A 131 -4.18 -9.70 -6.64
CA TYR A 131 -3.35 -10.73 -6.00
C TYR A 131 -3.67 -10.84 -4.51
N LEU A 132 -3.73 -9.72 -3.79
CA LEU A 132 -4.07 -9.71 -2.37
C LEU A 132 -5.46 -10.29 -2.08
N PHE A 133 -6.47 -9.91 -2.88
CA PHE A 133 -7.83 -10.44 -2.73
C PHE A 133 -7.94 -11.94 -3.00
N ASP A 134 -7.16 -12.46 -3.95
CA ASP A 134 -7.17 -13.88 -4.28
C ASP A 134 -6.37 -14.72 -3.29
N LYS A 135 -5.28 -14.16 -2.75
CA LYS A 135 -4.25 -14.89 -2.00
C LYS A 135 -4.43 -14.84 -0.49
N ILE A 136 -4.61 -13.65 0.08
CA ILE A 136 -4.67 -13.49 1.54
C ILE A 136 -5.78 -14.34 2.16
N PRO A 137 -7.04 -14.34 1.68
CA PRO A 137 -8.09 -15.13 2.33
C PRO A 137 -7.81 -16.65 2.33
N LYS A 138 -7.10 -17.16 1.32
CA LYS A 138 -6.78 -18.58 1.18
C LYS A 138 -5.55 -18.96 1.99
N GLU A 139 -4.49 -18.16 1.88
CA GLU A 139 -3.18 -18.49 2.43
C GLU A 139 -3.05 -18.08 3.90
N ALA A 140 -3.63 -16.94 4.33
CA ALA A 140 -3.62 -16.54 5.73
C ALA A 140 -4.44 -17.52 6.58
N SER A 141 -5.69 -17.82 6.19
CA SER A 141 -6.54 -18.76 6.94
C SER A 141 -5.95 -20.17 7.02
N SER A 142 -5.35 -20.67 5.92
CA SER A 142 -4.73 -22.00 5.90
C SER A 142 -3.47 -22.06 6.79
N LYS A 143 -2.57 -21.08 6.66
CA LYS A 143 -1.31 -21.05 7.42
C LYS A 143 -1.53 -20.77 8.90
N VAL A 144 -2.48 -19.90 9.24
CA VAL A 144 -2.87 -19.64 10.63
C VAL A 144 -3.38 -20.93 11.28
N ARG A 145 -4.26 -21.68 10.60
CA ARG A 145 -4.76 -22.96 11.13
C ARG A 145 -3.64 -23.99 11.33
N ILE A 146 -2.79 -24.18 10.32
CA ILE A 146 -1.68 -25.15 10.39
C ILE A 146 -0.72 -24.79 11.52
N ASN A 147 -0.34 -23.51 11.65
CA ASN A 147 0.59 -23.10 12.70
C ASN A 147 -0.06 -23.09 14.09
N GLN A 148 -1.37 -22.84 14.21
CA GLN A 148 -2.11 -22.99 15.49
C GLN A 148 -2.18 -24.45 15.96
N ASP A 149 -2.26 -25.41 15.02
CA ASP A 149 -2.28 -26.84 15.33
C ASP A 149 -0.88 -27.38 15.72
N LEU A 150 0.19 -26.76 15.21
CA LEU A 150 1.59 -27.18 15.42
C LEU A 150 2.30 -26.45 16.58
N TYR A 151 1.95 -25.18 16.84
CA TYR A 151 2.59 -24.34 17.84
C TYR A 151 1.57 -23.91 18.90
N THR A 152 1.94 -24.06 20.18
CA THR A 152 1.04 -23.74 21.30
C THR A 152 0.49 -22.33 21.22
N PRO A 153 -0.82 -22.13 21.49
CA PRO A 153 -1.50 -20.87 21.30
C PRO A 153 -1.24 -19.96 22.49
N GLU A 154 -0.01 -19.47 22.64
CA GLU A 154 0.11 -18.11 23.14
C GLU A 154 -0.45 -17.22 22.03
N ARG A 155 -1.77 -16.99 22.09
CA ARG A 155 -2.41 -15.90 21.37
C ARG A 155 -1.62 -14.66 21.78
N VAL A 156 -0.67 -14.25 20.95
CA VAL A 156 -0.09 -12.92 21.05
C VAL A 156 -1.21 -11.99 20.63
N ILE A 157 -2.12 -11.70 21.56
CA ILE A 157 -2.99 -10.52 21.52
C ILE A 157 -2.02 -9.35 21.72
N GLY A 158 -1.34 -8.99 20.64
CA GLY A 158 -0.29 -8.00 20.63
C GLY A 158 -0.35 -7.25 19.32
N ALA A 159 0.20 -6.05 19.33
CA ALA A 159 0.35 -5.26 18.11
C ALA A 159 1.05 -6.12 17.03
N PRO A 160 0.68 -5.94 15.74
CA PRO A 160 1.36 -6.63 14.65
C PRO A 160 2.89 -6.46 14.73
N PRO A 161 3.68 -7.44 14.30
CA PRO A 161 5.13 -7.34 14.37
C PRO A 161 5.63 -6.11 13.58
N PRO A 162 6.68 -5.41 14.05
CA PRO A 162 7.15 -4.21 13.38
C PRO A 162 7.58 -4.52 11.95
N LEU A 163 7.09 -3.74 10.99
CA LEU A 163 7.53 -3.84 9.61
C LEU A 163 8.99 -3.37 9.48
N PRO A 164 9.80 -4.03 8.63
CA PRO A 164 11.17 -3.59 8.36
C PRO A 164 11.21 -2.22 7.70
N ASP A 165 12.20 -1.41 8.07
CA ASP A 165 12.40 -0.07 7.54
C ASP A 165 13.32 -0.10 6.32
N PHE A 166 12.84 0.39 5.16
CA PHE A 166 13.62 0.44 3.92
C PHE A 166 13.72 1.87 3.37
N SER A 167 14.86 2.21 2.78
CA SER A 167 15.00 3.48 2.04
C SER A 167 14.06 3.53 0.86
N LEU A 168 13.49 4.71 0.61
CA LEU A 168 12.60 4.97 -0.53
C LEU A 168 13.42 5.00 -1.82
N ALA A 169 13.09 4.14 -2.78
CA ALA A 169 13.84 4.02 -4.03
C ALA A 169 13.38 4.99 -5.13
N LEU A 170 12.07 5.27 -5.20
CA LEU A 170 11.54 6.24 -6.15
C LEU A 170 11.80 7.69 -5.70
N THR A 171 12.10 8.57 -6.63
CA THR A 171 12.16 10.01 -6.40
C THR A 171 11.44 10.71 -7.55
N PRO A 172 10.87 11.91 -7.34
CA PRO A 172 10.36 12.70 -8.46
C PRO A 172 11.50 13.02 -9.42
N GLU A 173 11.27 12.87 -10.71
CA GLU A 173 12.19 13.39 -11.73
C GLU A 173 12.09 14.92 -11.78
N ASP A 174 13.22 15.57 -12.03
CA ASP A 174 13.25 17.01 -12.27
C ASP A 174 12.45 17.34 -13.53
N TYR A 175 11.65 18.40 -13.46
CA TYR A 175 10.84 18.85 -14.58
C TYR A 175 11.33 20.21 -15.06
N ASP A 176 11.86 20.25 -16.28
CA ASP A 176 12.24 21.47 -16.96
C ASP A 176 11.04 22.04 -17.74
N LEU A 177 10.72 23.30 -17.47
CA LEU A 177 9.73 24.03 -18.26
C LEU A 177 10.25 24.21 -19.70
N PRO A 178 9.37 24.17 -20.71
CA PRO A 178 9.76 24.51 -22.07
C PRO A 178 10.28 25.97 -22.11
N PRO A 179 11.18 26.28 -23.07
CA PRO A 179 11.64 27.66 -23.25
C PRO A 179 10.46 28.58 -23.56
N LEU A 180 10.57 29.85 -23.13
CA LEU A 180 9.57 30.88 -23.42
C LEU A 180 9.40 31.01 -24.94
N ASP A 181 8.15 31.06 -25.40
CA ASP A 181 7.85 31.21 -26.81
C ASP A 181 8.42 32.55 -27.34
N PRO A 182 9.22 32.55 -28.42
CA PRO A 182 9.81 33.77 -28.97
C PRO A 182 8.82 34.89 -29.31
N LEU A 183 7.53 34.58 -29.55
CA LEU A 183 6.48 35.57 -29.79
C LEU A 183 6.20 36.48 -28.58
N TRP A 184 6.64 36.07 -27.39
CA TRP A 184 6.55 36.85 -26.16
C TRP A 184 7.75 37.79 -25.97
N ASN A 185 8.80 37.66 -26.79
CA ASN A 185 9.94 38.57 -26.86
C ASN A 185 9.73 39.67 -27.92
N LYS A 186 8.51 40.22 -28.04
CA LYS A 186 8.34 41.46 -28.80
C LYS A 186 8.99 42.58 -28.00
N GLU A 187 10.19 42.96 -28.41
CA GLU A 187 10.77 44.24 -28.04
C GLU A 187 9.74 45.35 -28.28
N ASP A 188 9.65 46.27 -27.32
CA ASP A 188 8.95 47.54 -27.39
C ASP A 188 9.53 48.43 -28.53
N GLY A 189 9.38 47.98 -29.77
CA GLY A 189 9.74 48.69 -30.99
C GLY A 189 8.71 49.76 -31.32
N HIS A 190 8.43 50.66 -30.38
CA HIS A 190 7.86 51.97 -30.64
C HIS A 190 9.02 52.98 -30.66
N GLN A 191 9.70 53.08 -31.80
CA GLN A 191 10.43 54.28 -32.21
C GLN A 191 9.82 54.80 -33.52
#